data_AF-A0A7S2T870-F1
#
_entry.id   AF-A0A7S2T870-F1
#
_cell.length_a   1.000
_cell.length_b   1.000
_cell.length_c   1.000
_cell.angle_alpha   90.00
_cell.angle_beta   90.00
_cell.angle_gamma   90.00
#
_symmetry.space_group_name_H-M   'P 1'
#
loop_
_entity.id
_entity.type
_entity.pdbx_description
1 polymer ?
#
loop_
_entity_poly.entity_id
_entity_poly.type
_entity_poly.pdbx_seq_one_letter_code
_entity_poly.pdbx_strand_id
1 'polypeptide(L)'
;KVCIADSACAAMMGAGFEAEADRLVTREGDEIVVDGSVLEGGGQILRTASVLAALWDLKLRIRSIRGKRTKPGLRPQHLKGLEFVRDFCGGTMTGLEVGSVEVAYDPRGQFRERVARADDSIFGATHMVDVKTAGSCTLLLQTALPCLVASLLLCRCCPPTSPDSKRQRKGSEVQDPTQVLVLRGGTDVPFAPLADYAIRVLCPALLARFGVKVSAKVNRRGFYPKGKGELEVRVSLCERVEAAAATSTSEPRAAVLKHFKTIVVCGGGKPKDWKGESWKPLATIAEKMAEAALKEYTDDSTAFEKEVSCDEKSLSPGLSIVLAA
;
A
#
# COMPACT_ATOMS: atom_id res chain seq x y z
N LYS A 1 25.56 -9.31 -12.18
CA LYS A 1 24.87 -8.93 -13.44
C LYS A 1 23.46 -9.50 -13.35
N VAL A 2 22.48 -8.71 -12.93
CA VAL A 2 21.07 -9.15 -12.94
C VAL A 2 20.48 -8.64 -14.25
N CYS A 3 20.15 -9.57 -15.14
CA CYS A 3 19.41 -9.29 -16.34
C CYS A 3 18.02 -8.79 -15.92
N ILE A 4 17.68 -7.54 -16.27
CA ILE A 4 16.33 -6.98 -16.11
C ILE A 4 15.36 -7.58 -17.17
N ALA A 5 15.85 -8.48 -18.02
CA ALA A 5 15.05 -9.31 -18.90
C ALA A 5 15.42 -10.78 -18.66
N ASP A 6 14.77 -11.41 -17.68
CA ASP A 6 14.70 -12.87 -17.67
C ASP A 6 13.58 -13.28 -18.63
N SER A 7 13.84 -14.31 -19.44
CA SER A 7 13.07 -14.76 -20.62
C SER A 7 11.55 -14.91 -20.43
N ALA A 8 11.07 -15.03 -19.19
CA ALA A 8 9.65 -15.07 -18.85
C ALA A 8 8.92 -13.72 -19.03
N CYS A 9 9.59 -12.59 -18.83
CA CYS A 9 9.00 -11.26 -19.04
C CYS A 9 8.92 -10.92 -20.54
N ALA A 10 9.97 -11.24 -21.30
CA ALA A 10 10.03 -11.06 -22.74
C ALA A 10 8.95 -11.88 -23.48
N ALA A 11 8.60 -13.08 -22.99
CA ALA A 11 7.56 -13.91 -23.59
C ALA A 11 6.14 -13.36 -23.40
N MET A 12 5.91 -12.46 -22.43
CA MET A 12 4.59 -11.85 -22.16
C MET A 12 4.44 -10.43 -22.71
N MET A 13 5.53 -9.79 -23.14
CA MET A 13 5.54 -8.39 -23.58
C MET A 13 5.65 -8.34 -25.10
N GLY A 14 4.61 -7.86 -25.78
CA GLY A 14 4.65 -7.62 -27.23
C GLY A 14 5.68 -6.53 -27.58
N ALA A 15 6.24 -6.58 -28.79
CA ALA A 15 7.33 -5.71 -29.26
C ALA A 15 7.10 -4.19 -29.10
N GLY A 16 5.85 -3.73 -28.97
CA GLY A 16 5.53 -2.33 -28.67
C GLY A 16 5.85 -1.89 -27.23
N PHE A 17 5.87 -2.83 -26.27
CA PHE A 17 6.10 -2.56 -24.86
C PHE A 17 7.60 -2.43 -24.52
N GLU A 18 8.48 -3.17 -25.23
CA GLU A 18 9.93 -3.05 -25.06
C GLU A 18 10.44 -1.65 -25.45
N ALA A 19 9.96 -1.11 -26.57
CA ALA A 19 10.31 0.25 -27.00
C ALA A 19 9.80 1.36 -26.05
N GLU A 20 8.72 1.11 -25.30
CA GLU A 20 8.19 2.04 -24.31
C GLU A 20 8.89 1.88 -22.94
N ALA A 21 9.33 0.66 -22.61
CA ALA A 21 10.16 0.37 -21.44
C ALA A 21 11.56 0.99 -21.55
N ASP A 22 12.18 0.96 -22.74
CA ASP A 22 13.47 1.60 -23.02
C ASP A 22 13.41 3.14 -22.91
N ARG A 23 12.23 3.74 -23.11
CA ARG A 23 11.98 5.16 -22.87
C ARG A 23 11.66 5.47 -21.41
N LEU A 24 11.13 4.51 -20.67
CA LEU A 24 10.74 4.66 -19.28
C LEU A 24 11.95 4.65 -18.34
N VAL A 25 12.92 3.75 -18.57
CA VAL A 25 14.06 3.55 -17.69
C VAL A 25 15.36 3.59 -18.48
N THR A 26 16.22 4.54 -18.14
CA THR A 26 17.58 4.66 -18.70
C THR A 26 18.62 4.53 -17.60
N ARG A 27 19.83 4.11 -17.96
CA ARG A 27 20.96 4.04 -17.02
C ARG A 27 21.96 5.14 -17.34
N GLU A 28 22.12 6.10 -16.42
CA GLU A 28 23.11 7.18 -16.50
C GLU A 28 24.24 6.87 -15.49
N GLY A 29 25.29 6.16 -15.94
CA GLY A 29 26.37 5.72 -15.04
C GLY A 29 25.92 4.64 -14.04
N ASP A 30 26.07 4.93 -12.75
CA ASP A 30 25.58 4.07 -11.64
C ASP A 30 24.14 4.41 -11.21
N GLU A 31 23.53 5.44 -11.79
CA GLU A 31 22.17 5.90 -11.52
C GLU A 31 21.15 5.32 -12.52
N ILE A 32 20.01 4.85 -12.00
CA ILE A 32 18.83 4.49 -12.77
C ILE A 32 17.94 5.72 -12.88
N VAL A 33 17.64 6.14 -14.11
CA VAL A 33 16.79 7.30 -14.39
C VAL A 33 15.45 6.83 -14.93
N VAL A 34 14.37 7.32 -14.35
CA VAL A 34 13.00 6.97 -14.69
C VAL A 34 12.24 8.20 -15.16
N ASP A 35 11.61 8.13 -16.33
CA ASP A 35 10.72 9.18 -16.82
C ASP A 35 9.30 8.99 -16.25
N GLY A 36 8.94 9.83 -15.28
CA GLY A 36 7.64 9.84 -14.61
C GLY A 36 6.45 10.35 -15.46
N SER A 37 6.68 10.68 -16.73
CA SER A 37 5.64 11.08 -17.69
C SER A 37 5.17 9.94 -18.60
N VAL A 38 5.91 8.83 -18.67
CA VAL A 38 5.60 7.67 -19.53
C VAL A 38 4.47 6.83 -18.90
N LEU A 39 3.83 5.95 -19.70
CA LEU A 39 2.64 5.18 -19.33
C LEU A 39 1.52 6.11 -18.83
N GLU A 40 0.89 5.79 -17.69
CA GLU A 40 -0.18 6.60 -17.09
C GLU A 40 0.29 7.97 -16.54
N GLY A 41 1.61 8.22 -16.49
CA GLY A 41 2.20 9.43 -15.90
C GLY A 41 1.68 9.68 -14.48
N GLY A 42 1.44 8.59 -13.73
CA GLY A 42 0.77 8.59 -12.44
C GLY A 42 1.74 8.51 -11.26
N GLY A 43 1.19 8.48 -10.05
CA GLY A 43 1.99 8.28 -8.84
C GLY A 43 2.50 6.84 -8.65
N GLN A 44 2.07 5.88 -9.47
CA GLN A 44 2.44 4.46 -9.34
C GLN A 44 3.93 4.23 -9.58
N ILE A 45 4.47 4.80 -10.67
CA ILE A 45 5.90 4.72 -11.01
C ILE A 45 6.75 5.21 -9.84
N LEU A 46 6.37 6.34 -9.25
CA LEU A 46 7.07 6.92 -8.11
C LEU A 46 7.12 5.97 -6.90
N ARG A 47 5.96 5.40 -6.52
CA ARG A 47 5.85 4.50 -5.36
C ARG A 47 6.66 3.22 -5.55
N THR A 48 6.54 2.63 -6.74
CA THR A 48 7.23 1.37 -7.04
C THR A 48 8.72 1.60 -7.18
N ALA A 49 9.16 2.55 -8.02
CA ALA A 49 10.58 2.76 -8.28
C ALA A 49 11.38 3.10 -7.01
N SER A 50 10.86 3.95 -6.12
CA SER A 50 11.57 4.32 -4.89
C SER A 50 11.75 3.15 -3.92
N VAL A 51 10.72 2.32 -3.78
CA VAL A 51 10.77 1.11 -2.95
C VAL A 51 11.74 0.10 -3.53
N LEU A 52 11.65 -0.17 -4.84
CA LEU A 52 12.57 -1.10 -5.51
C LEU A 52 14.02 -0.62 -5.40
N ALA A 53 14.28 0.68 -5.59
CA ALA A 53 15.59 1.28 -5.39
C ALA A 53 16.10 1.08 -3.95
N ALA A 54 15.25 1.25 -2.93
CA ALA A 54 15.62 1.00 -1.55
C ALA A 54 15.97 -0.47 -1.27
N LEU A 55 15.18 -1.40 -1.82
CA LEU A 55 15.35 -2.84 -1.58
C LEU A 55 16.56 -3.43 -2.32
N TRP A 56 16.84 -2.97 -3.54
CA TRP A 56 17.97 -3.44 -4.35
C TRP A 56 19.23 -2.61 -4.21
N ASP A 57 19.21 -1.54 -3.42
CA ASP A 57 20.33 -0.62 -3.25
C ASP A 57 20.79 -0.01 -4.59
N LEU A 58 19.82 0.59 -5.29
CA LEU A 58 20.05 1.25 -6.58
C LEU A 58 19.89 2.76 -6.44
N LYS A 59 20.86 3.52 -6.95
CA LYS A 59 20.70 4.97 -7.13
C LYS A 59 19.59 5.24 -8.14
N LEU A 60 18.66 6.11 -7.78
CA LEU A 60 17.45 6.36 -8.54
C LEU A 60 17.24 7.85 -8.76
N ARG A 61 16.95 8.24 -9.99
CA ARG A 61 16.39 9.55 -10.32
C ARG A 61 15.07 9.38 -11.03
N ILE A 62 14.06 10.14 -10.63
CA ILE A 62 12.76 10.18 -11.31
C ILE A 62 12.57 11.60 -11.81
N ARG A 63 12.53 11.79 -13.13
CA ARG A 63 12.26 13.08 -13.79
C ARG A 63 10.80 13.18 -14.23
N SER A 64 10.34 14.38 -14.60
CA SER A 64 9.02 14.62 -15.19
C SER A 64 7.85 14.03 -14.38
N ILE A 65 7.94 14.07 -13.05
CA ILE A 65 6.96 13.45 -12.14
C ILE A 65 5.56 13.99 -12.44
N ARG A 66 4.65 13.09 -12.86
CA ARG A 66 3.27 13.42 -13.22
C ARG A 66 3.17 14.47 -14.35
N GLY A 67 4.13 14.48 -15.27
CA GLY A 67 4.25 15.48 -16.33
C GLY A 67 3.02 15.60 -17.24
N LYS A 68 2.30 14.49 -17.48
CA LYS A 68 1.07 14.47 -18.30
C LYS A 68 -0.21 14.82 -17.54
N ARG A 69 -0.14 15.14 -16.24
CA ARG A 69 -1.33 15.46 -15.42
C ARG A 69 -1.56 16.96 -15.35
N THR A 70 -2.83 17.37 -15.27
CA THR A 70 -3.27 18.78 -15.21
C THR A 70 -2.57 19.64 -14.17
N LYS A 71 -2.19 19.05 -13.02
CA LYS A 71 -1.18 19.67 -12.16
C LYS A 71 -0.04 18.67 -11.90
N PRO A 72 1.16 18.89 -12.46
CA PRO A 72 2.29 17.97 -12.35
C PRO A 72 2.92 17.99 -10.96
N GLY A 73 3.99 17.22 -10.81
CA GLY A 73 4.82 17.15 -9.62
C GLY A 73 4.25 16.36 -8.46
N LEU A 74 5.04 16.28 -7.38
CA LEU A 74 4.68 15.60 -6.14
C LEU A 74 3.40 16.17 -5.53
N ARG A 75 2.61 15.29 -4.93
CA ARG A 75 1.44 15.61 -4.10
C ARG A 75 1.75 15.24 -2.67
N PRO A 76 0.99 15.75 -1.68
CA PRO A 76 1.20 15.40 -0.27
C PRO A 76 1.35 13.90 -0.02
N GLN A 77 0.51 13.06 -0.65
CA GLN A 77 0.61 11.59 -0.52
C GLN A 77 1.88 10.99 -1.12
N HIS A 78 2.39 11.57 -2.21
CA HIS A 78 3.63 11.13 -2.84
C HIS A 78 4.82 11.50 -1.96
N LEU A 79 4.86 12.75 -1.50
CA LEU A 79 5.88 13.26 -0.61
C LEU A 79 5.97 12.41 0.67
N LYS A 80 4.84 12.18 1.35
CA LYS A 80 4.83 11.35 2.57
C LYS A 80 5.22 9.90 2.34
N GLY A 81 4.87 9.34 1.18
CA GLY A 81 5.33 8.01 0.81
C GLY A 81 6.85 7.93 0.62
N LEU A 82 7.45 8.94 -0.03
CA LEU A 82 8.90 9.00 -0.24
C LEU A 82 9.67 9.32 1.04
N GLU A 83 9.16 10.23 1.88
CA GLU A 83 9.72 10.49 3.21
C GLU A 83 9.73 9.21 4.04
N PHE A 84 8.64 8.43 4.03
CA PHE A 84 8.61 7.14 4.71
C PHE A 84 9.69 6.18 4.19
N VAL A 85 9.86 6.06 2.86
CA VAL A 85 10.92 5.21 2.29
C VAL A 85 12.30 5.69 2.74
N ARG A 86 12.60 6.98 2.67
CA ARG A 86 13.88 7.56 3.14
C ARG A 86 14.11 7.26 4.62
N ASP A 87 13.10 7.51 5.46
CA ASP A 87 13.26 7.44 6.92
C ASP A 87 13.35 5.98 7.39
N PHE A 88 12.56 5.08 6.79
CA PHE A 88 12.54 3.66 7.11
C PHE A 88 13.73 2.91 6.52
N CYS A 89 14.04 3.11 5.23
CA CYS A 89 15.12 2.41 4.54
C CYS A 89 16.48 3.07 4.70
N GLY A 90 16.54 4.36 5.07
CA GLY A 90 17.77 5.13 5.07
C GLY A 90 18.17 5.62 3.68
N GLY A 91 19.34 6.26 3.61
CA GLY A 91 19.85 6.92 2.41
C GLY A 91 19.52 8.42 2.35
N THR A 92 19.82 9.04 1.22
CA THR A 92 19.57 10.46 0.97
C THR A 92 18.61 10.65 -0.18
N MET A 93 17.57 11.46 0.01
CA MET A 93 16.64 11.87 -1.05
C MET A 93 16.64 13.38 -1.23
N THR A 94 16.67 13.85 -2.47
CA THR A 94 16.53 15.26 -2.85
C THR A 94 15.23 15.48 -3.64
N GLY A 95 14.74 16.72 -3.70
CA GLY A 95 13.49 17.06 -4.41
C GLY A 95 12.22 16.66 -3.66
N LEU A 96 12.30 16.42 -2.35
CA LEU A 96 11.15 16.07 -1.49
C LEU A 96 10.33 17.30 -1.09
N GLU A 97 9.68 17.92 -2.07
CA GLU A 97 8.76 19.04 -1.85
C GLU A 97 7.50 18.91 -2.71
N VAL A 98 6.37 19.42 -2.21
CA VAL A 98 5.11 19.38 -2.97
C VAL A 98 5.27 20.23 -4.24
N GLY A 99 4.92 19.65 -5.39
CA GLY A 99 5.12 20.28 -6.69
C GLY A 99 6.43 19.93 -7.39
N SER A 100 7.40 19.31 -6.68
CA SER A 100 8.65 18.89 -7.32
C SER A 100 8.39 17.94 -8.49
N VAL A 101 9.07 18.19 -9.60
CA VAL A 101 9.01 17.37 -10.83
C VAL A 101 10.18 16.41 -10.95
N GLU A 102 11.16 16.48 -10.04
CA GLU A 102 12.32 15.60 -10.00
C GLU A 102 12.61 15.16 -8.55
N VAL A 103 12.95 13.88 -8.38
CA VAL A 103 13.43 13.31 -7.11
C VAL A 103 14.65 12.46 -7.41
N ALA A 104 15.72 12.60 -6.63
CA ALA A 104 16.84 11.66 -6.64
C ALA A 104 16.94 10.97 -5.28
N TYR A 105 17.28 9.69 -5.29
CA TYR A 105 17.43 8.84 -4.12
C TYR A 105 18.71 8.01 -4.21
N ASP A 106 19.52 8.07 -3.16
CA ASP A 106 20.72 7.25 -2.98
C ASP A 106 20.59 6.43 -1.67
N PRO A 107 20.27 5.12 -1.75
CA PRO A 107 20.06 4.27 -0.58
C PRO A 107 21.34 3.97 0.22
N ARG A 108 22.51 3.93 -0.44
CA ARG A 108 23.84 3.68 0.16
C ARG A 108 23.92 2.45 1.06
N GLY A 109 23.23 1.36 0.72
CA GLY A 109 23.21 0.10 1.46
C GLY A 109 22.54 0.15 2.84
N GLN A 110 22.04 1.33 3.25
CA GLN A 110 21.66 1.59 4.63
C GLN A 110 20.53 0.70 5.11
N PHE A 111 19.60 0.32 4.23
CA PHE A 111 18.46 -0.49 4.64
C PHE A 111 18.89 -1.84 5.20
N ARG A 112 19.78 -2.53 4.48
CA ARG A 112 20.32 -3.83 4.92
C ARG A 112 21.14 -3.70 6.19
N GLU A 113 21.97 -2.65 6.29
CA GLU A 113 22.76 -2.40 7.50
C GLU A 113 21.88 -2.16 8.73
N ARG A 114 20.84 -1.34 8.60
CA ARG A 114 19.91 -1.02 9.69
C ARG A 114 19.13 -2.26 10.13
N VAL A 115 18.65 -3.06 9.18
CA VAL A 115 17.98 -4.32 9.50
C VAL A 115 18.93 -5.30 10.19
N ALA A 116 20.18 -5.44 9.71
CA ALA A 116 21.17 -6.34 10.31
C ALA A 116 21.57 -5.96 11.74
N ARG A 117 21.50 -4.68 12.08
CA ARG A 117 21.74 -4.16 13.44
C ARG A 117 20.50 -4.20 14.34
N ALA A 118 19.37 -4.72 13.84
CA ALA A 118 18.08 -4.69 14.53
C ALA A 118 17.74 -3.28 15.06
N ASP A 119 17.92 -2.27 14.21
CA ASP A 119 17.68 -0.86 14.53
C ASP A 119 16.29 -0.65 15.17
N ASP A 120 16.25 -0.08 16.38
CA ASP A 120 15.01 0.20 17.15
C ASP A 120 14.05 1.13 16.41
N SER A 121 14.55 1.94 15.48
CA SER A 121 13.70 2.77 14.61
C SER A 121 12.96 1.94 13.55
N ILE A 122 13.40 0.71 13.27
CA ILE A 122 12.74 -0.25 12.38
C ILE A 122 11.91 -1.26 13.18
N PHE A 123 12.48 -1.82 14.26
CA PHE A 123 11.86 -2.87 15.07
C PHE A 123 11.41 -2.34 16.43
N GLY A 124 10.18 -2.65 16.85
CA GLY A 124 9.61 -2.14 18.11
C GLY A 124 9.02 -0.73 18.02
N ALA A 125 9.31 0.01 16.94
CA ALA A 125 8.65 1.28 16.64
C ALA A 125 7.25 1.10 16.05
N THR A 126 6.33 2.00 16.40
CA THR A 126 5.10 2.22 15.62
C THR A 126 5.37 3.31 14.59
N HIS A 127 5.32 2.93 13.32
CA HIS A 127 5.53 3.85 12.21
C HIS A 127 4.28 4.67 11.98
N MET A 128 4.41 5.98 11.78
CA MET A 128 3.27 6.85 11.54
C MET A 128 3.50 7.71 10.31
N VAL A 129 2.57 7.64 9.35
CA VAL A 129 2.58 8.48 8.15
C VAL A 129 1.28 9.28 8.10
N ASP A 130 1.40 10.60 8.17
CA ASP A 130 0.25 11.51 8.15
C ASP A 130 0.31 12.46 6.96
N VAL A 131 -0.61 12.28 6.01
CA VAL A 131 -0.70 13.07 4.78
C VAL A 131 -1.28 14.47 5.03
N LYS A 132 -1.92 14.70 6.20
CA LYS A 132 -2.60 15.96 6.58
C LYS A 132 -3.74 16.39 5.65
N THR A 133 -4.04 15.62 4.62
CA THR A 133 -5.05 15.86 3.58
C THR A 133 -5.84 14.58 3.31
N ALA A 134 -6.74 14.59 2.32
CA ALA A 134 -7.42 13.38 1.83
C ALA A 134 -6.56 12.47 0.93
N GLY A 135 -5.23 12.55 1.02
CA GLY A 135 -4.36 11.63 0.28
C GLY A 135 -4.55 10.19 0.74
N SER A 136 -4.56 9.25 -0.20
CA SER A 136 -4.98 7.87 0.07
C SER A 136 -4.04 7.11 1.02
N CYS A 137 -4.60 6.56 2.10
CA CYS A 137 -3.91 5.63 3.00
C CYS A 137 -3.54 4.33 2.29
N THR A 138 -4.40 3.79 1.41
CA THR A 138 -4.11 2.52 0.71
C THR A 138 -3.01 2.68 -0.33
N LEU A 139 -2.87 3.84 -0.99
CA LEU A 139 -1.73 4.11 -1.86
C LEU A 139 -0.44 4.31 -1.07
N LEU A 140 -0.49 4.91 0.13
CA LEU A 140 0.66 4.91 1.04
C LEU A 140 1.02 3.50 1.50
N LEU A 141 0.03 2.66 1.77
CA LEU A 141 0.24 1.26 2.12
C LEU A 141 0.95 0.51 0.99
N GLN A 142 0.63 0.78 -0.27
CA GLN A 142 1.35 0.20 -1.41
C GLN A 142 2.86 0.55 -1.41
N THR A 143 3.23 1.75 -0.94
CA THR A 143 4.62 2.14 -0.78
C THR A 143 5.26 1.51 0.46
N ALA A 144 4.57 1.54 1.59
CA ALA A 144 5.15 1.16 2.87
C ALA A 144 5.23 -0.35 3.07
N LEU A 145 4.21 -1.10 2.64
CA LEU A 145 4.07 -2.52 2.91
C LEU A 145 5.27 -3.35 2.42
N PRO A 146 5.82 -3.16 1.21
CA PRO A 146 6.99 -3.93 0.78
C PRO A 146 8.22 -3.66 1.65
N CYS A 147 8.42 -2.43 2.13
CA CYS A 147 9.53 -2.12 3.05
C CYS A 147 9.37 -2.86 4.39
N LEU A 148 8.15 -2.88 4.95
CA LEU A 148 7.86 -3.60 6.20
C LEU A 148 8.05 -5.11 6.04
N VAL A 149 7.58 -5.69 4.94
CA VAL A 149 7.74 -7.12 4.66
C VAL A 149 9.21 -7.46 4.46
N ALA A 150 9.94 -6.65 3.69
CA ALA A 150 11.37 -6.85 3.45
C ALA A 150 12.20 -6.76 4.73
N SER A 151 11.88 -5.85 5.65
CA SER A 151 12.62 -5.76 6.92
C SER A 151 12.45 -7.04 7.76
N LEU A 152 11.24 -7.61 7.80
CA LEU A 152 10.96 -8.88 8.49
C LEU A 152 11.67 -10.06 7.82
N LEU A 153 11.67 -10.12 6.49
CA LEU A 153 12.35 -11.18 5.73
C LEU A 153 13.88 -11.12 5.92
N LEU A 154 14.47 -9.93 5.81
CA LEU A 154 15.91 -9.72 5.97
C LEU A 154 16.35 -10.00 7.41
N CYS A 155 15.54 -9.64 8.41
CA CYS A 155 15.83 -9.93 9.82
C CYS A 155 15.92 -11.44 10.12
N ARG A 156 15.06 -12.26 9.52
CA ARG A 156 15.15 -13.73 9.63
C ARG A 156 16.44 -14.30 9.06
N CYS A 157 17.02 -13.63 8.06
CA CYS A 157 18.27 -14.04 7.42
C CYS A 157 19.53 -13.55 8.16
N CYS A 158 19.39 -12.71 9.19
CA CYS A 158 20.53 -12.21 9.96
C CYS A 158 20.86 -13.15 11.13
N PRO A 159 22.07 -13.74 11.19
CA PRO A 159 22.52 -14.44 12.40
C PRO A 159 22.65 -13.42 13.56
N PRO A 160 22.39 -13.81 14.81
CA PRO A 160 22.56 -12.91 15.95
C PRO A 160 24.03 -12.47 16.06
N THR A 161 24.31 -11.19 15.83
CA THR A 161 25.67 -10.65 15.71
C THR A 161 26.28 -10.11 17.01
N SER A 162 25.69 -10.33 18.19
CA SER A 162 26.34 -9.93 19.46
C SER A 162 26.13 -10.91 20.62
N PRO A 163 27.19 -11.21 21.41
CA PRO A 163 27.08 -11.97 22.67
C PRO A 163 26.19 -11.30 23.73
N ASP A 164 25.95 -9.99 23.62
CA ASP A 164 25.15 -9.19 24.56
C ASP A 164 23.64 -9.24 24.30
N SER A 165 23.21 -9.79 23.15
CA SER A 165 21.80 -10.11 22.88
C SER A 165 21.26 -11.30 23.72
N LYS A 166 22.08 -11.81 24.66
CA LYS A 166 21.64 -12.70 25.75
C LYS A 166 20.77 -12.01 26.80
N ARG A 167 20.61 -10.69 26.76
CA ARG A 167 19.64 -9.99 27.62
C ARG A 167 18.23 -10.22 27.07
N GLN A 168 17.46 -11.05 27.77
CA GLN A 168 16.03 -11.34 27.56
C GLN A 168 15.65 -12.32 26.44
N ARG A 169 16.17 -13.55 26.50
CA ARG A 169 15.42 -14.75 26.03
C ARG A 169 15.33 -15.79 27.14
N LYS A 170 14.80 -15.40 28.31
CA LYS A 170 14.41 -16.32 29.38
C LYS A 170 12.94 -16.10 29.71
N GLY A 171 12.08 -17.04 29.32
CA GLY A 171 10.79 -17.28 29.97
C GLY A 171 9.56 -16.53 29.44
N SER A 172 9.62 -15.89 28.28
CA SER A 172 8.44 -15.26 27.65
C SER A 172 8.23 -15.90 26.27
N GLU A 173 7.01 -16.29 25.93
CA GLU A 173 6.64 -16.72 24.58
C GLU A 173 7.30 -15.80 23.54
N VAL A 174 8.07 -16.37 22.63
CA VAL A 174 8.74 -15.60 21.57
C VAL A 174 7.64 -15.08 20.64
N GLN A 175 7.19 -13.85 20.85
CA GLN A 175 6.31 -13.18 19.89
C GLN A 175 7.11 -12.90 18.62
N ASP A 176 6.59 -13.36 17.49
CA ASP A 176 7.16 -13.08 16.18
C ASP A 176 7.33 -11.57 15.96
N PRO A 177 8.45 -11.13 15.34
CA PRO A 177 8.66 -9.73 15.05
C PRO A 177 7.49 -9.22 14.19
N THR A 178 6.85 -8.17 14.67
CA THR A 178 5.68 -7.57 14.04
C THR A 178 5.96 -6.11 13.75
N GLN A 179 5.68 -5.68 12.53
CA GLN A 179 5.73 -4.29 12.12
C GLN A 179 4.36 -3.64 12.30
N VAL A 180 4.32 -2.43 12.86
CA VAL A 180 3.08 -1.68 13.08
C VAL A 180 3.16 -0.33 12.37
N LEU A 181 2.18 -0.06 11.52
CA LEU A 181 2.09 1.16 10.71
C LEU A 181 0.73 1.82 10.90
N VAL A 182 0.72 3.11 11.21
CA VAL A 182 -0.49 3.94 11.31
C VAL A 182 -0.47 4.97 10.18
N LEU A 183 -1.46 4.88 9.30
CA LEU A 183 -1.63 5.76 8.14
C LEU A 183 -2.79 6.73 8.38
N ARG A 184 -2.52 8.03 8.27
CA ARG A 184 -3.52 9.10 8.40
C ARG A 184 -3.73 9.84 7.09
N GLY A 185 -4.98 9.88 6.62
CA GLY A 185 -5.31 10.39 5.28
C GLY A 185 -6.74 10.03 4.86
N GLY A 186 -6.94 9.74 3.57
CA GLY A 186 -8.18 9.21 3.04
C GLY A 186 -8.21 7.69 3.08
N THR A 187 -9.18 7.08 3.76
CA THR A 187 -9.42 5.62 3.72
C THR A 187 -10.30 5.24 2.54
N ASP A 188 -11.15 6.17 2.12
CA ASP A 188 -12.20 5.98 1.12
C ASP A 188 -12.21 7.20 0.20
N VAL A 189 -11.37 7.17 -0.83
CA VAL A 189 -11.17 8.28 -1.76
C VAL A 189 -11.15 7.82 -3.22
N PRO A 190 -11.58 8.66 -4.17
CA PRO A 190 -11.57 8.31 -5.59
C PRO A 190 -10.17 7.96 -6.11
N PHE A 191 -10.11 7.13 -7.15
CA PHE A 191 -8.87 6.74 -7.85
C PHE A 191 -7.83 6.04 -6.96
N ALA A 192 -8.27 5.44 -5.86
CA ALA A 192 -7.47 4.59 -5.00
C ALA A 192 -8.29 3.39 -4.51
N PRO A 193 -7.66 2.25 -4.19
CA PRO A 193 -8.37 1.15 -3.54
C PRO A 193 -8.96 1.61 -2.21
N LEU A 194 -10.18 1.15 -1.89
CA LEU A 194 -10.81 1.45 -0.60
C LEU A 194 -10.11 0.67 0.52
N ALA A 195 -10.14 1.19 1.76
CA ALA A 195 -9.54 0.50 2.90
C ALA A 195 -10.09 -0.92 3.08
N ASP A 196 -11.39 -1.11 2.84
CA ASP A 196 -12.02 -2.42 2.93
C ASP A 196 -11.58 -3.40 1.84
N TYR A 197 -11.25 -2.90 0.65
CA TYR A 197 -10.62 -3.73 -0.37
C TYR A 197 -9.26 -4.25 0.13
N ALA A 198 -8.47 -3.38 0.79
CA ALA A 198 -7.21 -3.83 1.38
C ALA A 198 -7.44 -4.90 2.46
N ILE A 199 -8.42 -4.70 3.35
CA ILE A 199 -8.73 -5.62 4.45
C ILE A 199 -9.25 -6.97 3.96
N ARG A 200 -10.16 -6.98 2.98
CA ARG A 200 -10.91 -8.20 2.61
C ARG A 200 -10.36 -8.91 1.38
N VAL A 201 -9.63 -8.21 0.52
CA VAL A 201 -9.08 -8.79 -0.71
C VAL A 201 -7.57 -8.89 -0.61
N LEU A 202 -6.89 -7.76 -0.40
CA LEU A 202 -5.42 -7.75 -0.42
C LEU A 202 -4.81 -8.54 0.75
N CYS A 203 -5.24 -8.29 1.99
CA CYS A 203 -4.67 -8.95 3.17
C CYS A 203 -4.83 -10.49 3.13
N PRO A 204 -6.01 -11.06 2.83
CA PRO A 204 -6.16 -12.52 2.70
C PRO A 204 -5.36 -13.07 1.51
N ALA A 205 -5.30 -12.36 0.38
CA ALA A 205 -4.50 -12.79 -0.76
C ALA A 205 -3.00 -12.83 -0.44
N LEU A 206 -2.49 -11.87 0.33
CA LEU A 206 -1.09 -11.85 0.74
C LEU A 206 -0.75 -13.02 1.67
N LEU A 207 -1.65 -13.35 2.58
CA LEU A 207 -1.50 -14.52 3.45
C LEU A 207 -1.54 -15.82 2.64
N ALA A 208 -2.60 -16.00 1.83
CA ALA A 208 -2.85 -17.24 1.11
C ALA A 208 -1.81 -17.54 0.02
N ARG A 209 -1.21 -16.51 -0.58
CA ARG A 209 -0.28 -16.69 -1.71
C ARG A 209 1.18 -16.56 -1.34
N PHE A 210 1.50 -15.81 -0.28
CA PHE A 210 2.89 -15.49 0.07
C PHE A 210 3.23 -15.83 1.53
N GLY A 211 2.28 -16.22 2.38
CA GLY A 211 2.54 -16.43 3.81
C GLY A 211 2.83 -15.13 4.57
N VAL A 212 2.41 -13.98 4.02
CA VAL A 212 2.55 -12.66 4.66
C VAL A 212 1.27 -12.32 5.41
N LYS A 213 1.33 -12.34 6.74
CA LYS A 213 0.18 -12.04 7.59
C LYS A 213 0.04 -10.53 7.75
N VAL A 214 -0.89 -9.94 7.00
CA VAL A 214 -1.25 -8.53 7.13
C VAL A 214 -2.63 -8.43 7.78
N SER A 215 -2.72 -7.65 8.86
CA SER A 215 -3.99 -7.25 9.47
C SER A 215 -4.13 -5.75 9.32
N ALA A 216 -5.24 -5.29 8.75
CA ALA A 216 -5.55 -3.87 8.62
C ALA A 216 -6.86 -3.56 9.37
N LYS A 217 -6.89 -2.45 10.10
CA LYS A 217 -8.03 -1.98 10.89
C LYS A 217 -8.25 -0.50 10.64
N VAL A 218 -9.45 -0.13 10.23
CA VAL A 218 -9.84 1.28 10.15
C VAL A 218 -10.24 1.75 11.55
N ASN A 219 -9.43 2.61 12.16
CA ASN A 219 -9.74 3.24 13.44
C ASN A 219 -10.69 4.45 13.27
N ARG A 220 -10.60 5.10 12.11
CA ARG A 220 -11.47 6.21 11.70
C ARG A 220 -11.51 6.30 10.18
N ARG A 221 -12.69 6.50 9.59
CA ARG A 221 -12.90 6.70 8.16
C ARG A 221 -12.55 8.13 7.76
N GLY A 222 -11.92 8.26 6.61
CA GLY A 222 -11.53 9.52 6.01
C GLY A 222 -11.99 9.61 4.57
N PHE A 223 -12.97 10.46 4.32
CA PHE A 223 -13.49 10.74 2.98
C PHE A 223 -12.95 12.07 2.45
N TYR A 224 -12.88 12.20 1.12
CA TYR A 224 -12.62 13.48 0.47
C TYR A 224 -13.73 14.51 0.82
N PRO A 225 -13.43 15.81 1.02
CA PRO A 225 -12.15 16.49 0.79
C PRO A 225 -11.19 16.54 1.98
N LYS A 226 -11.64 16.27 3.21
CA LYS A 226 -10.77 16.48 4.39
C LYS A 226 -9.87 15.28 4.67
N GLY A 227 -10.31 14.07 4.35
CA GLY A 227 -9.64 12.84 4.77
C GLY A 227 -9.71 12.69 6.28
N LYS A 228 -8.54 12.70 6.93
CA LYS A 228 -8.34 12.51 8.37
C LYS A 228 -8.77 11.14 8.91
N GLY A 229 -8.99 10.17 8.03
CA GLY A 229 -9.09 8.77 8.41
C GLY A 229 -7.78 8.26 9.00
N GLU A 230 -7.87 7.13 9.68
CA GLU A 230 -6.77 6.45 10.32
C GLU A 230 -6.91 4.95 10.06
N LEU A 231 -5.87 4.37 9.45
CA LEU A 231 -5.74 2.96 9.13
C LEU A 231 -4.52 2.42 9.87
N GLU A 232 -4.74 1.49 10.79
CA GLU A 232 -3.68 0.74 11.48
C GLU A 232 -3.43 -0.57 10.73
N VAL A 233 -2.16 -0.84 10.42
CA VAL A 233 -1.72 -2.03 9.71
C VAL A 233 -0.65 -2.73 10.55
N ARG A 234 -0.83 -4.03 10.73
CA ARG A 234 0.12 -4.92 11.39
C ARG A 234 0.60 -5.95 10.39
N VAL A 235 1.91 -6.14 10.31
CA VAL A 235 2.54 -7.08 9.39
C VAL A 235 3.42 -8.03 10.18
N SER A 236 3.19 -9.32 10.00
CA SER A 236 4.08 -10.38 10.45
C SER A 236 4.21 -11.45 9.37
N LEU A 237 5.12 -12.41 9.57
CA LEU A 237 5.36 -13.50 8.62
C LEU A 237 4.93 -14.83 9.24
N CYS A 238 4.32 -15.70 8.44
CA CYS A 238 4.15 -17.10 8.82
C CYS A 238 5.50 -17.81 8.89
N GLU A 239 5.56 -19.01 9.49
CA GLU A 239 6.79 -19.82 9.57
C GLU A 239 7.39 -20.09 8.19
N ARG A 240 6.54 -20.26 7.17
CA ARG A 240 6.93 -20.39 5.76
C ARG A 240 6.36 -19.25 4.94
N VAL A 241 7.24 -18.62 4.16
CA VAL A 241 6.90 -17.63 3.13
C VAL A 241 7.06 -18.33 1.79
N GLU A 242 6.01 -18.33 0.98
CA GLU A 242 5.97 -19.06 -0.29
C GLU A 242 6.23 -18.11 -1.47
N ALA A 243 6.95 -18.62 -2.47
CA ALA A 243 6.95 -18.00 -3.79
C ALA A 243 5.62 -18.33 -4.46
N ALA A 244 4.79 -17.32 -4.74
CA ALA A 244 3.54 -17.56 -5.44
C ALA A 244 3.83 -18.04 -6.87
N ALA A 245 3.33 -19.23 -7.22
CA ALA A 245 3.27 -19.65 -8.62
C ALA A 245 2.29 -18.74 -9.38
N ALA A 246 2.64 -18.37 -10.62
CA ALA A 246 1.72 -17.70 -11.52
C ALA A 246 0.53 -18.62 -11.77
N THR A 247 -0.60 -18.34 -11.12
CA THR A 247 -1.83 -19.10 -11.34
C THR A 247 -2.43 -18.63 -12.66
N SER A 248 -2.54 -19.52 -13.64
CA SER A 248 -3.37 -19.27 -14.81
C SER A 248 -4.80 -19.02 -14.33
N THR A 249 -5.37 -17.89 -14.74
CA THR A 249 -6.80 -17.58 -14.53
C THR A 249 -7.72 -18.46 -15.39
N SER A 250 -7.16 -19.39 -16.16
CA SER A 250 -7.85 -20.25 -17.12
C SER A 250 -8.65 -21.38 -16.50
N GLU A 251 -8.40 -21.72 -15.23
CA GLU A 251 -9.25 -22.64 -14.49
C GLU A 251 -9.81 -21.91 -13.27
N PRO A 252 -11.12 -21.57 -13.26
CA PRO A 252 -11.77 -21.17 -12.03
C PRO A 252 -11.61 -22.34 -11.07
N ARG A 253 -10.68 -22.23 -10.11
CA ARG A 253 -10.55 -23.21 -9.03
C ARG A 253 -11.96 -23.48 -8.50
N ALA A 254 -12.30 -24.76 -8.47
CA ALA A 254 -13.58 -25.30 -8.05
C ALA A 254 -14.23 -24.44 -6.96
N ALA A 255 -15.45 -23.99 -7.27
CA ALA A 255 -16.23 -22.99 -6.55
C ALA A 255 -15.58 -21.60 -6.56
N VAL A 256 -16.07 -20.72 -7.44
CA VAL A 256 -16.32 -19.34 -6.98
C VAL A 256 -17.11 -19.52 -5.71
N LEU A 257 -16.50 -19.24 -4.55
CA LEU A 257 -17.26 -19.10 -3.33
C LEU A 257 -18.18 -17.93 -3.62
N LYS A 258 -19.41 -18.25 -3.99
CA LYS A 258 -20.48 -17.31 -4.25
C LYS A 258 -20.94 -16.77 -2.90
N HIS A 259 -20.02 -16.20 -2.11
CA HIS A 259 -20.27 -15.52 -0.84
C HIS A 259 -19.80 -14.08 -0.99
N PHE A 260 -20.68 -13.24 -1.51
CA PHE A 260 -20.36 -11.84 -1.70
C PHE A 260 -20.61 -11.07 -0.41
N LYS A 261 -19.65 -10.24 -0.01
CA LYS A 261 -19.82 -9.33 1.11
C LYS A 261 -19.86 -7.88 0.63
N THR A 262 -21.02 -7.25 0.79
CA THR A 262 -21.12 -5.80 0.60
C THR A 262 -20.78 -5.11 1.90
N ILE A 263 -19.86 -4.15 1.86
CA ILE A 263 -19.69 -3.19 2.93
C ILE A 263 -20.10 -1.83 2.41
N VAL A 264 -21.04 -1.20 3.10
CA VAL A 264 -21.29 0.22 2.87
C VAL A 264 -20.92 1.00 4.11
N VAL A 265 -20.08 2.01 3.93
CA VAL A 265 -19.55 2.81 5.05
C VAL A 265 -20.04 4.24 4.96
N CYS A 266 -20.70 4.71 6.02
CA CYS A 266 -21.12 6.10 6.14
C CYS A 266 -20.26 6.87 7.16
N GLY A 267 -19.78 8.07 6.80
CA GLY A 267 -19.03 8.95 7.71
C GLY A 267 -19.94 9.93 8.47
N GLY A 268 -19.87 9.97 9.80
CA GLY A 268 -20.74 10.80 10.67
C GLY A 268 -20.34 12.28 10.81
N GLY A 269 -19.25 12.71 10.18
CA GLY A 269 -18.66 14.02 10.44
C GLY A 269 -19.54 15.18 9.99
N LYS A 270 -19.89 16.08 10.92
CA LYS A 270 -20.41 17.43 10.62
C LYS A 270 -19.29 18.46 10.79
N PRO A 271 -18.53 18.82 9.74
CA PRO A 271 -17.83 20.09 9.74
C PRO A 271 -18.76 21.24 10.17
N LYS A 272 -18.24 22.23 10.91
CA LYS A 272 -18.97 23.47 11.21
C LYS A 272 -19.58 24.14 9.96
N ASP A 273 -18.98 23.91 8.78
CA ASP A 273 -19.35 24.53 7.50
C ASP A 273 -19.95 23.56 6.46
N TRP A 274 -20.32 22.33 6.86
CA TRP A 274 -20.88 21.35 5.90
C TRP A 274 -22.38 21.58 5.69
N LYS A 275 -22.76 21.97 4.47
CA LYS A 275 -24.15 22.16 4.04
C LYS A 275 -24.82 20.91 3.47
N GLY A 276 -24.16 19.75 3.47
CA GLY A 276 -24.72 18.50 2.94
C GLY A 276 -25.54 17.72 3.97
N GLU A 277 -26.11 16.60 3.52
CA GLU A 277 -27.07 15.81 4.29
C GLU A 277 -26.49 15.23 5.60
N SER A 278 -27.37 14.99 6.57
CA SER A 278 -27.00 14.34 7.83
C SER A 278 -26.69 12.84 7.65
N TRP A 279 -26.07 12.20 8.64
CA TRP A 279 -25.64 10.80 8.54
C TRP A 279 -26.79 9.79 8.46
N LYS A 280 -27.98 10.12 9.02
CA LYS A 280 -29.17 9.26 8.96
C LYS A 280 -29.62 8.98 7.51
N PRO A 281 -29.77 10.01 6.64
CA PRO A 281 -29.92 9.85 5.20
C PRO A 281 -28.84 8.97 4.55
N LEU A 282 -27.56 9.14 4.90
CA LEU A 282 -26.48 8.36 4.31
C LEU A 282 -26.55 6.87 4.67
N ALA A 283 -26.98 6.52 5.88
CA ALA A 283 -27.23 5.13 6.26
C ALA A 283 -28.38 4.50 5.44
N THR A 284 -29.46 5.24 5.21
CA THR A 284 -30.54 4.78 4.33
C THR A 284 -30.10 4.62 2.87
N ILE A 285 -29.26 5.54 2.37
CA ILE A 285 -28.68 5.42 1.02
C ILE A 285 -27.75 4.20 0.98
N ALA A 286 -26.97 3.97 2.04
CA ALA A 286 -26.08 2.83 2.15
C ALA A 286 -26.82 1.49 2.06
N GLU A 287 -27.93 1.36 2.78
CA GLU A 287 -28.81 0.20 2.72
C GLU A 287 -29.35 -0.02 1.30
N LYS A 288 -29.85 1.04 0.65
CA LYS A 288 -30.36 0.95 -0.72
C LYS A 288 -29.29 0.55 -1.73
N MET A 289 -28.05 1.05 -1.58
CA MET A 289 -26.93 0.65 -2.44
C MET A 289 -26.59 -0.83 -2.26
N ALA A 290 -26.58 -1.32 -1.02
CA ALA A 290 -26.33 -2.74 -0.76
C ALA A 290 -27.45 -3.63 -1.31
N GLU A 291 -28.71 -3.20 -1.21
CA GLU A 291 -29.86 -3.90 -1.81
C GLU A 291 -29.81 -3.92 -3.34
N ALA A 292 -29.40 -2.81 -3.96
CA ALA A 292 -29.23 -2.75 -5.41
C ALA A 292 -28.11 -3.70 -5.87
N ALA A 293 -26.98 -3.70 -5.18
CA ALA A 293 -25.88 -4.62 -5.46
C ALA A 293 -26.28 -6.09 -5.24
N LEU A 294 -27.03 -6.39 -4.17
CA LEU A 294 -27.58 -7.73 -3.93
C LEU A 294 -28.40 -8.19 -5.15
N LYS A 295 -29.37 -7.38 -5.60
CA LYS A 295 -30.24 -7.72 -6.73
C LYS A 295 -29.49 -7.97 -8.05
N GLU A 296 -28.37 -7.29 -8.26
CA GLU A 296 -27.58 -7.42 -9.48
C GLU A 296 -26.74 -8.71 -9.49
N TYR A 297 -26.30 -9.18 -8.32
CA TYR A 297 -25.33 -10.28 -8.19
C TYR A 297 -25.88 -11.58 -7.59
N THR A 298 -27.13 -11.62 -7.09
CA THR A 298 -27.74 -12.86 -6.62
C THR A 298 -28.49 -13.60 -7.73
N ASP A 299 -28.03 -14.82 -8.03
CA ASP A 299 -28.87 -15.92 -8.53
C ASP A 299 -29.26 -16.86 -7.35
N ASP A 300 -30.20 -17.78 -7.55
CA ASP A 300 -30.69 -18.73 -6.51
C ASP A 300 -29.58 -19.62 -5.90
N SER A 301 -28.36 -19.57 -6.44
CA SER A 301 -27.21 -20.37 -6.01
C SER A 301 -26.08 -19.56 -5.36
N THR A 302 -26.29 -18.26 -5.11
CA THR A 302 -25.29 -17.34 -4.54
C THR A 302 -25.67 -16.93 -3.12
N ALA A 303 -24.82 -17.24 -2.14
CA ALA A 303 -24.92 -16.70 -0.80
C ALA A 303 -24.43 -15.24 -0.80
N PHE A 304 -25.15 -14.36 -0.13
CA PHE A 304 -24.76 -12.95 -0.05
C PHE A 304 -24.90 -12.46 1.38
N GLU A 305 -23.85 -11.83 1.87
CA GLU A 305 -23.83 -11.20 3.18
C GLU A 305 -23.79 -9.68 3.01
N LYS A 306 -24.82 -9.02 3.52
CA LYS A 306 -24.88 -7.56 3.59
C LYS A 306 -24.29 -7.10 4.92
N GLU A 307 -23.24 -6.28 4.88
CA GLU A 307 -22.74 -5.52 6.02
C GLU A 307 -22.89 -4.02 5.73
N VAL A 308 -23.69 -3.31 6.52
CA VAL A 308 -23.73 -1.86 6.50
C VAL A 308 -23.11 -1.38 7.79
N SER A 309 -22.07 -0.53 7.68
CA SER A 309 -21.38 0.04 8.83
C SER A 309 -21.41 1.55 8.75
N CYS A 310 -21.54 2.22 9.89
CA CYS A 310 -21.47 3.67 9.95
C CYS A 310 -20.41 4.07 10.97
N ASP A 311 -19.46 4.89 10.54
CA ASP A 311 -18.40 5.41 11.38
C ASP A 311 -18.72 6.83 11.83
N GLU A 312 -19.31 6.92 13.02
CA GLU A 312 -19.61 8.18 13.68
C GLU A 312 -18.36 9.01 14.01
N LYS A 313 -17.18 8.38 14.10
CA LYS A 313 -15.92 9.08 14.39
C LYS A 313 -15.35 9.79 13.15
N SER A 314 -15.86 9.49 11.95
CA SER A 314 -15.38 10.14 10.73
C SER A 314 -15.59 11.65 10.81
N LEU A 315 -14.62 12.42 10.32
CA LEU A 315 -14.69 13.89 10.33
C LEU A 315 -15.22 14.48 9.02
N SER A 316 -15.47 13.62 8.03
CA SER A 316 -16.07 13.98 6.75
C SER A 316 -17.21 13.01 6.45
N PRO A 317 -18.32 13.48 5.90
CA PRO A 317 -19.32 12.59 5.35
C PRO A 317 -18.81 11.95 4.07
N GLY A 318 -19.31 10.76 3.79
CA GLY A 318 -18.97 10.02 2.60
C GLY A 318 -19.63 8.66 2.62
N LEU A 319 -19.61 8.04 1.45
CA LEU A 319 -20.23 6.77 1.17
C LEU A 319 -19.31 5.99 0.23
N SER A 320 -19.04 4.73 0.58
CA SER A 320 -18.26 3.82 -0.25
C SER A 320 -18.88 2.43 -0.20
N ILE A 321 -18.78 1.69 -1.31
CA ILE A 321 -19.23 0.31 -1.43
C ILE A 321 -18.07 -0.56 -1.91
N VAL A 322 -17.86 -1.70 -1.25
CA VAL A 322 -16.97 -2.77 -1.73
C VAL A 322 -17.79 -4.03 -1.88
N LEU A 323 -17.68 -4.64 -3.05
CA LEU A 323 -18.18 -5.98 -3.36
C LEU A 323 -16.96 -6.88 -3.55
N ALA A 324 -16.85 -7.93 -2.75
CA ALA A 324 -15.77 -8.91 -2.83
C ALA A 324 -16.36 -10.33 -2.68
N ALA A 325 -15.77 -11.28 -3.41
CA ALA A 325 -16.00 -12.73 -3.34
C ALA A 325 -14.72 -13.43 -2.89
#